data_AF-A0A962GAX7-F1
#
_entry.id   AF-A0A962GAX7-F1
#
_cell.length_a   1.000
_cell.length_b   1.000
_cell.length_c   1.000
_cell.angle_alpha   90.00
_cell.angle_beta   90.00
_cell.angle_gamma   90.00
#
_symmetry.space_group_name_H-M   'P 1'
#
loop_
_entity.id
_entity.type
_entity.pdbx_description
1 polymer ?
#
loop_
_entity_poly.entity_id
_entity_poly.type
_entity_poly.pdbx_seq_one_letter_code
_entity_poly.pdbx_strand_id
1 'polypeptide(L)' 'MQDATGNIYITGNTISGAELANVLTTVYDRFGDVKWQAEYNSSYDDNDYGTAIAIDDDLNVY' A
#
# COMPACT_ATOMS: atom_id res chain seq x y z
N MET A 1 -4.64 8.30 0.83
CA MET A 1 -5.29 8.80 2.06
C MET A 1 -4.26 9.58 2.87
N GLN A 2 -4.67 10.56 3.68
CA GLN A 2 -3.76 11.33 4.55
C GLN A 2 -4.31 11.31 5.98
N ASP A 3 -3.44 11.13 6.98
CA ASP A 3 -3.82 11.20 8.40
C ASP A 3 -3.70 12.61 8.99
N ALA A 4 -4.11 12.78 10.25
CA ALA A 4 -4.08 14.07 10.95
C ALA A 4 -2.65 14.61 11.22
N THR A 5 -1.63 13.76 11.19
CA THR A 5 -0.22 14.15 11.36
C THR A 5 0.47 14.50 10.05
N GLY A 6 -0.20 14.23 8.92
CA GLY A 6 0.26 14.50 7.58
C GLY A 6 0.93 13.32 6.89
N ASN A 7 0.91 12.11 7.46
CA ASN A 7 1.42 10.92 6.76
C ASN A 7 0.51 10.60 5.57
N ILE A 8 1.12 10.16 4.46
CA ILE A 8 0.43 9.87 3.21
C ILE A 8 0.47 8.37 2.96
N TYR A 9 -0.70 7.77 2.80
CA TYR A 9 -0.91 6.34 2.59
C TYR A 9 -1.39 6.13 1.17
N ILE A 10 -0.63 5.34 0.40
CA ILE A 10 -0.93 5.05 -0.99
C ILE A 10 -1.03 3.54 -1.15
N THR A 11 -2.11 3.11 -1.80
CA THR A 11 -2.24 1.75 -2.32
C THR A 11 -2.28 1.81 -3.84
N GLY A 12 -1.73 0.78 -4.47
CA GLY A 12 -1.79 0.55 -5.90
C GLY A 12 -1.35 -0.87 -6.18
N ASN A 13 -0.72 -1.07 -7.34
CA ASN A 13 -0.18 -2.36 -7.72
C ASN A 13 1.18 -2.24 -8.40
N THR A 14 2.02 -3.26 -8.22
CA THR A 14 3.18 -3.53 -9.07
C THR A 14 2.80 -4.51 -10.17
N ILE A 15 3.69 -4.69 -11.15
CA ILE A 15 3.57 -5.75 -12.16
C ILE A 15 4.87 -6.54 -12.15
N SER A 16 4.76 -7.81 -11.81
CA SER A 16 5.83 -8.81 -11.76
C SER A 16 5.58 -9.87 -12.83
N GLY A 17 6.63 -10.35 -13.48
CA GLY A 17 6.48 -11.18 -14.68
C GLY A 17 5.77 -12.51 -14.44
N ALA A 18 6.07 -13.17 -13.32
CA ALA A 18 5.49 -14.48 -12.97
C ALA A 18 4.24 -14.36 -12.08
N GLU A 19 4.12 -13.26 -11.34
CA GLU A 19 3.08 -13.06 -10.31
C GLU A 19 1.93 -12.17 -10.80
N LEU A 20 2.04 -11.63 -12.03
CA LEU A 20 1.13 -10.64 -12.58
C LEU A 20 1.09 -9.36 -11.73
N ALA A 21 -0.06 -8.95 -11.20
CA ALA A 21 -0.16 -7.72 -10.41
C ALA A 21 -0.14 -8.03 -8.92
N ASN A 22 0.71 -7.36 -8.15
CA ASN A 22 0.74 -7.49 -6.68
C ASN A 22 0.24 -6.19 -6.04
N VAL A 23 -0.41 -6.25 -4.88
CA VAL A 23 -0.81 -5.04 -4.14
C VAL A 23 0.43 -4.39 -3.56
N LEU A 24 0.60 -3.07 -3.78
CA LEU A 24 1.67 -2.29 -3.17
C LEU A 24 1.06 -1.22 -2.27
N THR A 25 1.41 -1.26 -0.98
CA THR A 25 1.13 -0.18 -0.05
C THR A 25 2.42 0.53 0.32
N THR A 26 2.44 1.85 0.16
CA THR A 26 3.56 2.70 0.58
C THR A 26 3.03 3.81 1.48
N VAL A 27 3.72 4.01 2.61
CA VAL A 27 3.42 5.09 3.55
C VAL A 27 4.60 6.05 3.58
N TYR A 28 4.30 7.31 3.32
CA TYR A 28 5.24 8.42 3.44
C TYR A 28 4.92 9.22 4.70
N ASP A 29 5.94 9.84 5.29
CA ASP A 29 5.72 10.90 6.25
C ASP A 29 5.33 12.20 5.55
N ARG A 30 5.05 13.24 6.34
CA ARG A 30 4.64 14.55 5.82
C ARG A 30 5.72 15.29 5.00
N PHE A 31 6.96 14.85 5.07
CA PHE A 31 8.08 15.41 4.33
C PHE A 31 8.31 14.67 3.01
N GLY A 32 7.60 13.56 2.79
CA GLY A 32 7.74 12.72 1.60
C GLY A 32 8.76 11.61 1.77
N ASP A 33 9.27 11.37 2.98
CA ASP A 33 10.17 10.26 3.26
C ASP A 33 9.37 8.98 3.46
N VAL A 34 9.85 7.86 2.90
CA VAL A 34 9.17 6.56 3.05
C VAL A 34 9.29 6.09 4.50
N LYS A 35 8.15 5.96 5.20
CA LYS A 35 8.08 5.31 6.52
C LYS A 35 8.17 3.80 6.38
N TRP A 36 7.38 3.24 5.48
CA TRP A 36 7.43 1.82 5.13
C TRP A 36 6.77 1.54 3.78
N GLN A 37 7.10 0.38 3.23
CA GLN A 37 6.52 -0.16 2.02
C GLN A 37 6.29 -1.66 2.20
N ALA A 38 5.16 -2.16 1.72
CA ALA A 38 4.82 -3.57 1.73
C ALA A 38 4.16 -3.97 0.42
N GLU A 39 4.59 -5.10 -0.13
CA GLU A 39 4.01 -5.73 -1.31
C GLU A 39 3.31 -7.04 -0.91
N TYR A 40 2.15 -7.31 -1.49
CA TYR A 40 1.34 -8.48 -1.20
C TYR A 40 0.94 -9.17 -2.51
N ASN A 41 1.41 -10.40 -2.65
CA ASN A 41 1.03 -11.35 -3.70
C ASN A 41 0.22 -12.49 -3.06
N SER A 42 -0.85 -12.93 -3.72
CA SER A 42 -1.59 -14.13 -3.35
C SER A 42 -0.81 -15.40 -3.70
N SER A 43 -1.19 -16.55 -3.14
CA SER A 43 -0.56 -17.83 -3.50
C SER A 43 -0.89 -18.32 -4.91
N TYR A 44 -1.74 -17.60 -5.64
CA TYR A 44 -2.21 -17.98 -6.97
C TYR A 44 -1.44 -17.28 -8.09
N ASP A 45 -0.56 -16.32 -7.77
CA ASP A 45 0.23 -15.56 -8.75
C ASP A 45 -0.67 -14.94 -9.85
N ASP A 46 -1.87 -14.47 -9.47
CA ASP A 46 -2.83 -13.79 -10.34
C ASP A 46 -2.92 -12.30 -9.99
N ASN A 47 -3.74 -11.54 -10.72
CA ASN A 47 -3.86 -10.10 -10.55
C ASN A 47 -4.50 -9.72 -9.19
N ASP A 48 -3.66 -9.23 -8.29
CA ASP A 48 -4.02 -8.64 -7.00
C ASP A 48 -3.97 -7.10 -7.07
N TYR A 49 -5.14 -6.46 -6.91
CA TYR A 49 -5.28 -5.00 -7.01
C TYR A 49 -5.72 -4.35 -5.69
N GLY A 50 -4.88 -3.44 -5.18
CA GLY A 50 -5.27 -2.54 -4.10
C GLY A 50 -6.12 -1.39 -4.64
N THR A 51 -7.42 -1.41 -4.39
CA THR A 51 -8.39 -0.46 -4.97
C THR A 51 -8.83 0.64 -4.01
N ALA A 52 -8.72 0.39 -2.70
CA ALA A 52 -9.05 1.32 -1.64
C ALA A 52 -8.13 1.08 -0.45
N ILE A 53 -8.02 2.08 0.41
CA ILE A 53 -7.24 2.03 1.64
C ILE A 53 -8.01 2.76 2.73
N ALA A 54 -8.05 2.17 3.92
CA ALA A 54 -8.57 2.79 5.14
C ALA A 54 -7.51 2.76 6.23
N ILE A 55 -7.63 3.69 7.17
CA ILE A 55 -6.80 3.72 8.38
C ILE A 55 -7.69 3.87 9.60
N ASP A 56 -7.28 3.28 10.72
CA ASP A 56 -7.90 3.51 12.03
C ASP A 56 -7.12 4.55 12.86
N ASP A 57 -7.60 4.85 14.06
CA ASP A 57 -7.01 5.84 14.96
C ASP A 57 -5.63 5.42 15.49
N ASP A 58 -5.32 4.12 15.47
CA ASP A 58 -4.01 3.56 15.83
C ASP A 58 -3.05 3.52 14.63
N LEU A 59 -3.47 4.07 13.48
CA LEU A 59 -2.74 4.10 12.21
C LEU A 59 -2.47 2.73 11.59
N ASN A 60 -3.29 1.72 11.92
CA ASN A 60 -3.30 0.47 11.17
C ASN A 60 -3.94 0.70 9.80
N VAL A 61 -3.49 -0.06 8.80
CA VAL A 61 -3.91 0.07 7.41
C VAL A 61 -4.75 -1.13 6.99
N TYR A 62 -5.87 -0.87 6.30
CA TYR A 62 -6.84 -1.85 5.82
C TYR A 62 -7.20 -1.65 4.35
#